data_AF-A0A254Q599-F1
#
_entry.id   AF-A0A254Q599-F1
#
_cell.length_a   1.000
_cell.length_b   1.000
_cell.length_c   1.000
_cell.angle_alpha   90.00
_cell.angle_beta   90.00
_cell.angle_gamma   90.00
#
_symmetry.space_group_name_H-M   'P 1'
#
loop_
_entity.id
_entity.type
_entity.pdbx_description
1 polymer ?
#
loop_
_entity_poly.entity_id
_entity_poly.type
_entity_poly.pdbx_seq_one_letter_code
_entity_poly.pdbx_strand_id
1 'polypeptide(L)'
;MLKLIGKSLAVVLVIASIFCTAYADDAADMASAIEKTQNDLKNANSRAEMIKGSSDADKAAAQVKSISGGGANEQDMYSLAADVMGNMKGMSQEQIMQTMQQAQKDPEAFLKTWSPEQRKKLEELSGRLPASKQKNP
;
A
#
# COMPACT_ATOMS: atom_id res chain seq x y z
N MET A 1 15.63 -1.07 12.17
CA MET A 1 15.38 -1.01 10.72
C MET A 1 14.45 -2.13 10.26
N LEU A 2 14.75 -3.42 10.48
CA LEU A 2 13.88 -4.53 10.04
C LEU A 2 12.42 -4.43 10.54
N LYS A 3 12.21 -4.10 11.82
CA LYS A 3 10.87 -3.90 12.42
C LYS A 3 10.08 -2.74 11.80
N LEU A 4 10.75 -1.76 11.20
CA LEU A 4 10.10 -0.62 10.59
C LEU A 4 9.76 -0.90 9.13
N ILE A 5 10.66 -1.56 8.40
CA ILE A 5 10.41 -2.06 7.05
C ILE A 5 9.18 -2.98 7.07
N GLY A 6 9.10 -3.90 8.06
CA GLY A 6 7.93 -4.75 8.24
C GLY A 6 6.63 -4.00 8.52
N LYS A 7 6.67 -2.89 9.29
CA LYS A 7 5.49 -2.04 9.54
C LYS A 7 5.06 -1.25 8.31
N SER A 8 6.01 -0.66 7.58
CA SER A 8 5.74 0.05 6.32
C SER A 8 5.15 -0.90 5.28
N LEU A 9 5.69 -2.11 5.18
CA LEU A 9 5.19 -3.15 4.29
C LEU A 9 3.78 -3.61 4.67
N ALA A 10 3.52 -3.84 5.96
CA ALA A 10 2.18 -4.20 6.44
C ALA A 10 1.16 -3.10 6.11
N VAL A 11 1.53 -1.83 6.23
CA VAL A 11 0.64 -0.71 5.89
C VAL A 11 0.43 -0.59 4.38
N VAL A 12 1.45 -0.79 3.56
CA VAL A 12 1.31 -0.88 2.10
C VAL A 12 0.34 -2.00 1.70
N LEU A 13 0.41 -3.15 2.38
CA LEU A 13 -0.48 -4.28 2.15
C LEU A 13 -1.92 -4.02 2.59
N VAL A 14 -2.11 -3.36 3.74
CA VAL A 14 -3.43 -2.98 4.23
C VAL A 14 -4.12 -2.02 3.26
N ILE A 15 -3.40 -0.99 2.79
CA ILE A 15 -3.87 -0.08 1.72
C ILE A 15 -4.30 -0.90 0.50
N ALA A 16 -3.40 -1.74 -0.03
CA ALA A 16 -3.69 -2.52 -1.23
C ALA A 16 -4.92 -3.45 -1.07
N SER A 17 -5.09 -4.07 0.10
CA SER A 17 -6.21 -4.97 0.39
C SER A 17 -7.57 -4.25 0.48
N ILE A 18 -7.61 -3.08 1.11
CA ILE A 18 -8.85 -2.29 1.28
C ILE A 18 -9.32 -1.71 -0.06
N PHE A 19 -8.37 -1.32 -0.91
CA PHE A 19 -8.71 -0.65 -2.16
C PHE A 19 -8.92 -1.61 -3.33
N CYS A 20 -8.48 -2.87 -3.22
CA CYS A 20 -8.79 -3.90 -4.22
C CYS A 20 -10.27 -4.32 -4.20
N THR A 21 -10.96 -4.21 -3.07
CA THR A 21 -12.39 -4.55 -2.95
C THR A 21 -13.32 -3.41 -3.36
N ALA A 22 -12.81 -2.17 -3.45
CA ALA A 22 -13.60 -0.98 -3.76
C ALA A 22 -14.12 -0.95 -5.21
N TYR A 23 -13.51 -1.72 -6.12
CA TYR A 23 -13.88 -1.76 -7.55
C TYR A 23 -14.19 -3.17 -8.06
N ALA A 24 -14.33 -4.14 -7.15
CA ALA A 24 -14.57 -5.54 -7.52
C ALA A 24 -15.92 -5.75 -8.23
N ASP A 25 -16.93 -4.91 -7.93
CA ASP A 25 -18.27 -5.00 -8.52
C ASP A 25 -18.46 -4.15 -9.79
N ASP A 26 -17.66 -3.09 -9.99
CA ASP A 26 -17.87 -2.10 -11.08
C ASP A 26 -16.90 -2.26 -12.27
N ALA A 27 -15.81 -3.02 -12.10
CA ALA A 27 -14.82 -3.15 -13.16
C ALA A 27 -15.14 -4.32 -14.10
N ALA A 28 -15.36 -4.01 -15.37
CA ALA A 28 -15.50 -5.00 -16.44
C ALA A 28 -14.25 -5.92 -16.58
N ASP A 29 -13.10 -5.47 -16.09
CA ASP A 29 -11.87 -6.24 -15.93
C ASP A 29 -11.05 -5.73 -14.72
N MET A 30 -10.46 -6.65 -13.95
CA MET A 30 -9.62 -6.38 -12.79
C MET A 30 -8.39 -5.52 -13.12
N ALA A 31 -7.88 -5.59 -14.36
CA ALA A 31 -6.78 -4.74 -14.80
C ALA A 31 -7.15 -3.24 -14.72
N SER A 32 -8.37 -2.88 -15.14
CA SER A 32 -8.89 -1.51 -15.06
C SER A 32 -9.18 -1.09 -13.62
N ALA A 33 -9.67 -2.00 -12.77
CA ALA A 33 -9.83 -1.74 -11.33
C ALA A 33 -8.49 -1.38 -10.69
N ILE A 34 -7.44 -2.17 -10.95
CA ILE A 34 -6.10 -1.93 -10.42
C ILE A 34 -5.59 -0.57 -10.90
N GLU A 35 -5.70 -0.27 -12.19
CA GLU A 35 -5.23 1.00 -12.74
C GLU A 35 -5.97 2.20 -12.13
N LYS A 36 -7.30 2.13 -12.03
CA LYS A 36 -8.09 3.17 -11.36
C LYS A 36 -7.65 3.36 -9.92
N THR A 37 -7.45 2.27 -9.19
CA THR A 37 -6.98 2.31 -7.80
C THR A 37 -5.60 2.93 -7.68
N GLN A 38 -4.67 2.61 -8.59
CA GLN A 38 -3.35 3.22 -8.62
C GLN A 38 -3.42 4.75 -8.80
N ASN A 39 -4.27 5.20 -9.74
CA ASN A 39 -4.46 6.62 -10.00
C ASN A 39 -5.10 7.33 -8.81
N ASP A 40 -6.12 6.71 -8.21
CA ASP A 40 -6.81 7.28 -7.05
C ASP A 40 -5.91 7.37 -5.82
N LEU A 41 -5.05 6.37 -5.57
CA LEU A 41 -4.07 6.44 -4.48
C LEU A 41 -3.02 7.54 -4.69
N LYS A 42 -2.59 7.76 -5.94
CA LYS A 42 -1.62 8.80 -6.29
C LYS A 42 -2.23 10.21 -6.22
N ASN A 43 -3.55 10.35 -6.35
CA ASN A 43 -4.25 11.62 -6.25
C ASN A 43 -4.80 11.86 -4.84
N ALA A 44 -4.38 12.94 -4.17
CA ALA A 44 -4.81 13.23 -2.81
C ALA A 44 -6.33 13.43 -2.65
N ASN A 45 -6.98 14.05 -3.64
CA ASN A 45 -8.42 14.30 -3.60
C ASN A 45 -9.20 13.01 -3.82
N SER A 46 -8.84 12.22 -4.84
CA SER A 46 -9.47 10.92 -5.07
C SER A 46 -9.30 9.99 -3.86
N ARG A 47 -8.09 9.92 -3.31
CA ARG A 47 -7.80 9.13 -2.11
C ARG A 47 -8.68 9.54 -0.92
N ALA A 48 -8.88 10.82 -0.68
CA ALA A 48 -9.74 11.30 0.40
C ALA A 48 -11.19 10.83 0.24
N GLU A 49 -11.70 10.81 -0.99
CA GLU A 49 -13.05 10.31 -1.27
C GLU A 49 -13.15 8.78 -1.11
N MET A 50 -12.10 8.02 -1.47
CA MET A 50 -12.05 6.58 -1.19
C MET A 50 -12.05 6.26 0.31
N ILE A 51 -11.45 7.13 1.13
CA ILE A 51 -11.42 6.98 2.59
C ILE A 51 -12.80 7.30 3.20
N LYS A 52 -13.51 8.30 2.67
CA LYS A 52 -14.72 8.90 3.23
C LYS A 52 -15.94 7.96 3.40
N GLY A 53 -15.89 6.76 2.82
CA GLY A 53 -16.97 5.77 2.89
C GLY A 53 -16.58 4.45 3.57
N SER A 54 -15.37 4.30 4.08
CA SER A 54 -14.87 3.03 4.62
C SER A 54 -14.15 3.21 5.96
N SER A 55 -14.73 2.63 7.03
CA SER A 55 -14.10 2.66 8.36
C SER A 55 -12.72 2.00 8.37
N ASP A 56 -12.51 0.99 7.52
CA ASP A 56 -11.21 0.34 7.42
C ASP A 56 -10.22 1.18 6.61
N ALA A 57 -10.67 1.87 5.56
CA ALA A 57 -9.84 2.84 4.83
C ALA A 57 -9.42 4.01 5.73
N ASP A 58 -10.31 4.49 6.61
CA ASP A 58 -10.00 5.53 7.59
C ASP A 58 -8.93 5.07 8.61
N LYS A 59 -9.06 3.86 9.17
CA LYS A 59 -8.03 3.26 10.04
C LYS A 59 -6.70 3.12 9.32
N ALA A 60 -6.71 2.64 8.07
CA ALA A 60 -5.50 2.50 7.27
C ALA A 60 -4.85 3.88 7.01
N ALA A 61 -5.64 4.90 6.68
CA ALA A 61 -5.13 6.26 6.50
C ALA A 61 -4.52 6.83 7.79
N ALA A 62 -5.17 6.60 8.93
CA ALA A 62 -4.62 6.98 10.24
C ALA A 62 -3.29 6.26 10.53
N GLN A 63 -3.16 4.97 10.21
CA GLN A 63 -1.91 4.22 10.35
C GLN A 63 -0.81 4.75 9.41
N VAL A 64 -1.13 5.03 8.15
CA VAL A 64 -0.19 5.65 7.20
C VAL A 64 0.31 6.97 7.75
N LYS A 65 -0.59 7.85 8.21
CA LYS A 65 -0.24 9.15 8.77
C LYS A 65 0.63 9.00 10.02
N SER A 66 0.28 8.07 10.92
CA SER A 66 1.04 7.81 12.15
C SER A 66 2.46 7.32 11.87
N ILE A 67 2.64 6.49 10.84
CA ILE A 67 3.95 5.91 10.49
C ILE A 67 4.79 6.90 9.66
N SER A 68 4.15 7.62 8.74
CA SER A 68 4.82 8.55 7.84
C SER A 68 5.13 9.91 8.47
N GLY A 69 4.37 10.29 9.50
CA GLY A 69 4.36 11.66 10.04
C GLY A 69 3.58 12.66 9.18
N GLY A 70 2.88 12.18 8.14
CA GLY A 70 2.14 13.01 7.20
C GLY A 70 2.99 13.62 6.08
N GLY A 71 2.38 14.53 5.32
CA GLY A 71 3.05 15.35 4.30
C GLY A 71 3.63 14.53 3.14
N ALA A 72 4.86 14.83 2.74
CA ALA A 72 5.50 14.16 1.59
C ALA A 72 5.71 12.65 1.82
N ASN A 73 6.02 12.22 3.05
CA ASN A 73 6.23 10.81 3.36
C ASN A 73 4.93 10.00 3.26
N GLU A 74 3.79 10.60 3.58
CA GLU A 74 2.47 9.99 3.42
C GLU A 74 2.17 9.77 1.93
N GLN A 75 2.39 10.79 1.11
CA GLN A 75 2.21 10.69 -0.34
C GLN A 75 3.14 9.65 -0.98
N ASP A 76 4.40 9.59 -0.55
CA ASP A 76 5.37 8.59 -1.02
C ASP A 76 4.92 7.16 -0.64
N MET A 77 4.33 6.97 0.55
CA MET A 77 3.79 5.68 1.00
C MET A 77 2.62 5.22 0.13
N TYR A 78 1.67 6.10 -0.17
CA TYR A 78 0.56 5.80 -1.08
C TYR A 78 1.03 5.54 -2.51
N SER A 79 2.04 6.30 -2.97
CA SER A 79 2.63 6.10 -4.29
C SER A 79 3.33 4.75 -4.40
N LEU A 80 4.06 4.33 -3.36
CA LEU A 80 4.66 3.00 -3.31
C LEU A 80 3.60 1.90 -3.27
N ALA A 81 2.52 2.08 -2.51
CA ALA A 81 1.42 1.12 -2.51
C ALA A 81 0.75 0.99 -3.88
N ALA A 82 0.55 2.11 -4.58
CA ALA A 82 0.07 2.12 -5.96
C ALA A 82 1.04 1.38 -6.90
N ASP A 83 2.35 1.64 -6.82
CA ASP A 83 3.34 0.97 -7.66
C ASP A 83 3.34 -0.55 -7.42
N VAL A 84 3.23 -0.99 -6.17
CA VAL A 84 3.18 -2.42 -5.79
C VAL A 84 1.91 -3.08 -6.29
N MET A 85 0.76 -2.40 -6.26
CA MET A 85 -0.46 -2.93 -6.86
C MET A 85 -0.33 -3.18 -8.36
N GLY A 86 0.56 -2.44 -9.04
CA GLY A 86 0.89 -2.66 -10.44
C GLY A 86 1.43 -4.05 -10.72
N ASN A 87 2.07 -4.70 -9.74
CA ASN A 87 2.59 -6.07 -9.87
C ASN A 87 1.48 -7.11 -10.06
N MET A 88 0.23 -6.74 -9.74
CA MET A 88 -0.93 -7.62 -9.87
C MET A 88 -1.73 -7.37 -11.16
N LYS A 89 -1.30 -6.44 -12.03
CA LYS A 89 -1.95 -6.24 -13.33
C LYS A 89 -1.88 -7.53 -14.16
N GLY A 90 -3.02 -7.92 -14.74
CA GLY A 90 -3.15 -9.15 -15.53
C GLY A 90 -3.34 -10.42 -14.70
N MET A 91 -3.38 -10.32 -13.37
CA MET A 91 -3.80 -11.43 -12.52
C MET A 91 -5.33 -11.51 -12.47
N SER A 92 -5.87 -12.73 -12.39
CA SER A 92 -7.29 -12.94 -12.08
C SER A 92 -7.61 -12.49 -10.65
N GLN A 93 -8.88 -12.24 -10.36
CA GLN A 93 -9.33 -11.89 -9.01
C GLN A 93 -8.88 -12.94 -7.96
N GLU A 94 -8.95 -14.22 -8.30
CA GLU A 94 -8.49 -15.32 -7.43
C GLU A 94 -6.99 -15.23 -7.15
N GLN A 95 -6.19 -14.94 -8.18
CA GLN A 95 -4.73 -14.77 -8.05
C GLN A 95 -4.37 -13.53 -7.21
N ILE A 96 -5.12 -12.43 -7.36
CA ILE A 96 -4.95 -11.23 -6.54
C ILE A 96 -5.26 -11.56 -5.07
N MET A 97 -6.39 -12.22 -4.80
CA MET A 97 -6.78 -12.64 -3.46
C MET A 97 -5.74 -13.58 -2.83
N GLN A 98 -5.24 -14.57 -3.58
CA GLN A 98 -4.19 -15.46 -3.11
C GLN A 98 -2.88 -14.71 -2.81
N THR A 99 -2.52 -13.77 -3.68
CA THR A 99 -1.32 -12.94 -3.49
C THR A 99 -1.44 -12.10 -2.22
N MET A 100 -2.59 -11.48 -1.99
CA MET A 100 -2.87 -10.70 -0.77
C MET A 100 -2.85 -11.58 0.49
N GLN A 101 -3.48 -12.75 0.44
CA GLN A 101 -3.47 -13.70 1.57
C GLN A 101 -2.05 -14.18 1.87
N GLN A 102 -1.26 -14.47 0.84
CA GLN A 102 0.13 -14.87 1.01
C GLN A 102 0.96 -13.73 1.60
N ALA A 103 0.74 -12.49 1.16
CA ALA A 103 1.43 -11.33 1.69
C ALA A 103 1.09 -11.04 3.15
N GLN A 104 -0.14 -11.33 3.59
CA GLN A 104 -0.52 -11.24 5.00
C GLN A 104 0.14 -12.33 5.87
N LYS A 105 0.31 -13.54 5.32
CA LYS A 105 0.94 -14.67 6.03
C LYS A 105 2.47 -14.56 6.07
N ASP A 106 3.06 -14.14 4.95
CA ASP A 106 4.51 -14.01 4.78
C ASP A 106 4.83 -12.71 4.01
N PRO A 107 4.88 -11.57 4.72
CA PRO A 107 5.19 -10.30 4.09
C PRO A 107 6.61 -10.27 3.54
N GLU A 108 7.57 -11.00 4.13
CA GLU A 108 8.94 -11.04 3.61
C GLU A 108 9.02 -11.77 2.27
N ALA A 109 8.27 -12.86 2.10
CA ALA A 109 8.15 -13.52 0.80
C ALA A 109 7.47 -12.63 -0.24
N PHE A 110 6.46 -11.84 0.16
CA PHE A 110 5.85 -10.88 -0.75
C PHE A 110 6.82 -9.75 -1.13
N LEU A 111 7.63 -9.26 -0.21
CA LEU A 111 8.67 -8.27 -0.54
C LEU A 111 9.66 -8.82 -1.59
N LYS A 112 9.91 -10.13 -1.61
CA LYS A 112 10.74 -10.80 -2.63
C LYS A 112 10.09 -10.84 -4.03
N THR A 113 8.80 -10.53 -4.16
CA THR A 113 8.16 -10.38 -5.49
C THR A 113 8.29 -8.96 -6.04
N TRP A 114 8.66 -8.00 -5.19
CA TRP A 114 8.80 -6.60 -5.59
C TRP A 114 10.03 -6.39 -6.47
N SER A 115 9.96 -5.41 -7.37
CA SER A 115 11.10 -4.98 -8.17
C SER A 115 12.20 -4.38 -7.28
N PRO A 116 13.47 -4.39 -7.74
CA PRO A 116 14.56 -3.75 -7.01
C PRO A 116 14.28 -2.28 -6.69
N GLU A 117 13.61 -1.57 -7.60
CA GLU A 117 13.21 -0.17 -7.42
C GLU A 117 12.17 0.00 -6.32
N GLN A 118 11.15 -0.86 -6.27
CA GLN A 118 10.13 -0.83 -5.22
C GLN A 118 10.74 -1.10 -3.84
N ARG A 119 11.66 -2.07 -3.76
CA ARG A 119 12.39 -2.35 -2.50
C ARG A 119 13.25 -1.17 -2.07
N LYS A 120 13.99 -0.57 -3.00
CA LYS A 120 14.81 0.60 -2.73
C LYS A 120 13.96 1.78 -2.23
N LYS A 121 12.81 2.05 -2.87
CA LYS A 121 11.86 3.08 -2.40
C LYS A 121 11.38 2.78 -0.98
N LEU A 122 11.06 1.52 -0.65
CA LEU A 122 10.65 1.13 0.70
C LEU A 122 11.77 1.35 1.74
N GLU A 123 13.02 1.04 1.38
CA GLU A 123 14.19 1.26 2.23
C GLU A 123 14.45 2.76 2.46
N GLU A 124 14.45 3.55 1.40
CA GLU A 124 14.61 5.01 1.46
C GLU A 124 13.49 5.66 2.29
N LEU A 125 12.24 5.25 2.05
CA LEU A 125 11.11 5.72 2.84
C LEU A 125 11.30 5.37 4.30
N SER A 126 11.57 4.10 4.61
CA SER A 126 11.79 3.62 5.97
C SER A 126 12.94 4.36 6.66
N GLY A 127 13.97 4.78 5.95
CA GLY A 127 15.04 5.64 6.49
C GLY A 127 14.55 7.03 6.88
N ARG A 128 13.61 7.60 6.12
CA ARG A 128 13.07 8.96 6.30
C ARG A 128 11.92 9.06 7.31
N LEU A 129 11.22 7.95 7.59
CA LEU A 129 10.03 7.98 8.43
C LEU A 129 10.35 8.40 9.87
N PRO A 130 9.52 9.23 10.53
CA PRO A 130 9.75 9.64 11.92
C PRO A 130 9.73 8.46 12.91
N ALA A 131 8.96 7.40 12.63
CA ALA A 131 9.00 6.17 13.40
C ALA A 131 10.36 5.42 13.31
N SER A 132 11.22 5.75 12.33
CA SER A 132 12.61 5.27 12.23
C SER A 132 13.56 5.99 13.16
N LYS A 133 13.25 7.27 13.48
CA LYS A 133 14.06 8.15 14.33
C LYS A 133 13.76 7.98 15.82
N GLN A 134 12.73 7.22 16.18
CA GLN A 134 12.32 6.98 17.56
C GLN A 134 13.13 5.86 18.26
N LYS A 135 14.44 5.78 17.98
CA LYS A 135 15.38 4.92 18.71
C LYS A 135 16.59 5.75 19.14
N ASN A 136 16.44 6.44 20.28
CA ASN A 136 17.45 6.69 21.31
C ASN A 136 16.83 7.63 22.36
N PRO A 137 16.61 7.16 23.59
CA PRO A 137 17.20 7.77 24.77
C PRO A 137 18.56 7.14 25.07
#